data_AF-A0A4R4EBY9-F1
#
_entry.id   AF-A0A4R4EBY9-F1
#
_cell.length_a   1.000
_cell.length_b   1.000
_cell.length_c   1.000
_cell.angle_alpha   90.00
_cell.angle_beta   90.00
_cell.angle_gamma   90.00
#
_symmetry.space_group_name_H-M   'P 1'
#
loop_
_entity.id
_entity.type
_entity.pdbx_description
1 polymer ?
#
loop_
_entity_poly.entity_id
_entity_poly.type
_entity_poly.pdbx_seq_one_letter_code
_entity_poly.pdbx_strand_id
1 'polypeptide(L)'
;MNRTITELKWPAHLLDPSVCRLTKPRELGQTMIIDKGLGLNAYSDLLETAANHIDMIKIGFGTAPLYPTNLLMQKIELAKENGILIYPGGTFLELAVIQNVADEFIETITSFGFTGLEVSDGTIEMDRDTRSRLIKRGIDQGLQVNTEYGKKCWGSSIEIETLLRTIEEDLEAGASLVTIEARESGTGVGIFDGNGQCKEEDLKQILSRLTNSDSLLWEAPLKDQQVKLLMELGSTVNLGNIPPQEIISLEAMRRGLRSDTLMMMQKRGNKE
;
A
#
# COMPACT_ATOMS: atom_id res chain seq x y z
N MET A 1 -32.74 27.84 15.33
CA MET A 1 -33.01 26.46 14.85
C MET A 1 -31.78 25.62 15.14
N ASN A 2 -31.78 24.89 16.25
CA ASN A 2 -30.77 23.88 16.53
C ASN A 2 -31.09 22.67 15.63
N ARG A 3 -30.53 22.65 14.41
CA ARG A 3 -30.43 21.39 13.69
C ARG A 3 -29.47 20.52 14.50
N THR A 4 -29.99 19.46 15.11
CA THR A 4 -29.15 18.37 15.60
C THR A 4 -28.22 17.95 14.46
N ILE A 5 -26.91 17.96 14.71
CA ILE A 5 -25.83 17.76 13.72
C ILE A 5 -26.06 16.48 12.88
N THR A 6 -26.82 15.53 13.40
CA THR A 6 -27.21 14.25 12.78
C THR A 6 -28.05 14.34 11.50
N GLU A 7 -28.62 15.50 11.15
CA GLU A 7 -29.45 15.65 9.94
C GLU A 7 -28.71 16.23 8.72
N LEU A 8 -27.47 16.69 8.87
CA LEU A 8 -26.70 17.25 7.75
C LEU A 8 -26.07 16.13 6.93
N LYS A 9 -26.58 15.91 5.71
CA LYS A 9 -26.05 14.95 4.74
C LYS A 9 -25.80 15.64 3.41
N TRP A 10 -24.64 15.37 2.81
CA TRP A 10 -24.39 15.72 1.42
C TRP A 10 -25.32 14.91 0.50
N PRO A 11 -25.77 15.49 -0.63
CA PRO A 11 -26.43 14.71 -1.67
C PRO A 11 -25.55 13.54 -2.13
N ALA A 12 -26.14 12.35 -2.29
CA ALA A 12 -25.39 11.12 -2.61
C ALA A 12 -24.52 11.24 -3.87
N HIS A 13 -25.03 11.92 -4.91
CA HIS A 13 -24.30 12.15 -6.17
C HIS A 13 -23.08 13.08 -6.02
N LEU A 14 -22.98 13.84 -4.91
CA LEU A 14 -21.82 14.66 -4.57
C LEU A 14 -20.85 13.94 -3.62
N LEU A 15 -21.21 12.77 -3.10
CA LEU A 15 -20.34 11.98 -2.21
C LEU A 15 -19.39 11.08 -2.98
N ASP A 16 -19.84 10.50 -4.09
CA ASP A 16 -19.01 9.70 -4.98
C ASP A 16 -19.51 9.78 -6.44
N PRO A 17 -19.10 10.82 -7.18
CA PRO A 17 -19.37 10.93 -8.61
C PRO A 17 -18.86 9.75 -9.46
N SER A 18 -17.90 8.97 -8.96
CA SER A 18 -17.37 7.83 -9.70
C SER A 18 -18.29 6.60 -9.64
N VAL A 19 -19.16 6.51 -8.62
CA VAL A 19 -20.00 5.35 -8.25
C VAL A 19 -19.27 4.01 -8.09
N CYS A 20 -17.94 3.99 -8.16
CA CYS A 20 -17.12 2.79 -8.14
C CYS A 20 -16.41 2.56 -6.79
N ARG A 21 -16.58 3.44 -5.78
CA ARG A 21 -15.82 3.31 -4.53
C ARG A 21 -16.36 2.21 -3.63
N LEU A 22 -15.56 1.15 -3.45
CA LEU A 22 -15.85 0.08 -2.50
C LEU A 22 -15.76 0.55 -1.03
N THR A 23 -16.54 -0.11 -0.16
CA THR A 23 -16.52 0.09 1.30
C THR A 23 -15.61 -0.94 1.98
N LYS A 24 -15.20 -0.68 3.22
CA LYS A 24 -14.38 -1.63 4.00
C LYS A 24 -15.21 -2.85 4.45
N PRO A 25 -14.60 -4.05 4.57
CA PRO A 25 -13.24 -4.39 4.14
C PRO A 25 -13.14 -4.42 2.61
N ARG A 26 -12.08 -3.80 2.07
CA ARG A 26 -11.91 -3.65 0.62
C ARG A 26 -11.03 -4.74 0.07
N GLU A 27 -11.42 -5.31 -1.06
CA GLU A 27 -10.56 -6.17 -1.87
C GLU A 27 -9.85 -5.37 -2.97
N LEU A 28 -10.44 -4.26 -3.43
CA LEU A 28 -9.88 -3.36 -4.45
C LEU A 28 -9.91 -1.90 -4.03
N GLY A 29 -9.10 -1.08 -4.69
CA GLY A 29 -8.97 0.34 -4.41
C GLY A 29 -8.40 0.59 -3.02
N GLN A 30 -7.52 -0.32 -2.57
CA GLN A 30 -6.89 -0.25 -1.28
C GLN A 30 -5.89 0.89 -1.22
N THR A 31 -5.73 1.46 -0.03
CA THR A 31 -4.77 2.54 0.24
C THR A 31 -3.85 2.12 1.39
N MET A 32 -2.57 1.95 1.07
CA MET A 32 -1.51 1.73 2.04
C MET A 32 -0.74 3.03 2.28
N ILE A 33 -0.73 3.50 3.53
CA ILE A 33 0.07 4.65 3.94
C ILE A 33 1.39 4.21 4.54
N ILE A 34 2.39 5.08 4.45
CA ILE A 34 3.68 4.89 5.12
C ILE A 34 3.81 5.83 6.32
N ASP A 35 4.07 5.24 7.49
CA ASP A 35 4.34 5.95 8.73
C ASP A 35 5.83 5.86 9.08
N LYS A 36 6.49 7.02 9.10
CA LYS A 36 7.94 7.14 9.34
C LYS A 36 8.28 7.79 10.68
N GLY A 37 7.31 7.94 11.58
CA GLY A 37 7.55 8.60 12.87
C GLY A 37 6.39 9.45 13.39
N LEU A 38 5.14 9.23 12.96
CA LEU A 38 4.01 9.97 13.52
C LEU A 38 3.91 9.70 15.04
N GLY A 39 3.86 10.80 15.81
CA GLY A 39 3.52 10.74 17.23
C GLY A 39 2.07 10.28 17.43
N LEU A 40 1.77 9.72 18.60
CA LEU A 40 0.47 9.10 18.87
C LEU A 40 -0.72 10.03 18.65
N ASN A 41 -0.63 11.30 19.05
CA ASN A 41 -1.72 12.26 18.86
C ASN A 41 -1.99 12.52 17.38
N ALA A 42 -0.96 12.80 16.59
CA ALA A 42 -1.11 12.99 15.15
C ALA A 42 -1.62 11.73 14.44
N TYR A 43 -1.20 10.55 14.91
CA TYR A 43 -1.70 9.28 14.41
C TYR A 43 -3.17 9.04 14.76
N SER A 44 -3.60 9.37 15.99
CA SER A 44 -4.99 9.30 16.41
C SER A 44 -5.87 10.26 15.60
N ASP A 45 -5.45 11.52 15.47
CA ASP A 45 -6.17 12.54 14.71
C ASP A 45 -6.31 12.14 13.22
N LEU A 46 -5.28 11.51 12.66
CA LEU A 46 -5.29 10.96 11.31
C LEU A 46 -6.36 9.87 11.17
N LEU A 47 -6.39 8.90 12.08
CA LEU A 47 -7.35 7.80 12.03
C LEU A 47 -8.77 8.28 12.27
N GLU A 48 -8.99 9.21 13.20
CA GLU A 48 -10.30 9.83 13.42
C GLU A 48 -10.85 10.45 12.12
N THR A 49 -9.99 11.11 11.35
CA THR A 49 -10.39 11.80 10.12
C THR A 49 -10.52 10.85 8.92
N ALA A 50 -9.59 9.90 8.79
CA ALA A 50 -9.33 9.22 7.52
C ALA A 50 -9.29 7.69 7.59
N ALA A 51 -9.53 7.05 8.74
CA ALA A 51 -9.46 5.59 8.88
C ALA A 51 -10.34 4.83 7.87
N ASN A 52 -11.50 5.39 7.50
CA ASN A 52 -12.37 4.81 6.48
C ASN A 52 -11.72 4.71 5.08
N HIS A 53 -10.64 5.44 4.83
CA HIS A 53 -9.93 5.53 3.56
C HIS A 53 -8.52 4.92 3.60
N ILE A 54 -8.14 4.28 4.71
CA ILE A 54 -6.83 3.65 4.90
C ILE A 54 -7.05 2.16 5.06
N ASP A 55 -6.47 1.34 4.21
CA ASP A 55 -6.62 -0.13 4.32
C ASP A 55 -5.38 -0.76 4.96
N MET A 56 -4.21 -0.11 4.82
CA MET A 56 -2.96 -0.59 5.41
C MET A 56 -2.05 0.53 5.91
N ILE A 57 -1.23 0.22 6.91
CA ILE A 57 -0.20 1.09 7.47
C ILE A 57 1.12 0.33 7.50
N LYS A 58 2.08 0.79 6.69
CA LYS A 58 3.47 0.34 6.73
C LYS A 58 4.25 1.20 7.73
N ILE A 59 4.73 0.60 8.82
CA ILE A 59 5.74 1.24 9.68
C ILE A 59 7.06 1.21 8.92
N GLY A 60 7.47 2.36 8.38
CA GLY A 60 8.45 2.45 7.31
C GLY A 60 9.78 1.77 7.62
N PHE A 61 10.28 1.00 6.64
CA PHE A 61 11.62 0.40 6.63
C PHE A 61 11.94 -0.28 7.98
N GLY A 62 13.05 0.06 8.64
CA GLY A 62 13.46 -0.48 9.95
C GLY A 62 13.15 0.45 11.13
N THR A 63 12.07 1.25 11.08
CA THR A 63 11.78 2.23 12.16
C THR A 63 11.10 1.65 13.38
N ALA A 64 10.40 0.51 13.26
CA ALA A 64 9.67 -0.10 14.38
C ALA A 64 10.47 -0.18 15.71
N PRO A 65 11.74 -0.63 15.75
CA PRO A 65 12.50 -0.71 17.00
C PRO A 65 12.94 0.65 17.57
N LEU A 66 12.76 1.75 16.83
CA LEU A 66 13.12 3.10 17.28
C LEU A 66 12.01 3.76 18.13
N TYR A 67 10.80 3.20 18.10
CA TYR A 67 9.69 3.70 18.91
C TYR A 67 9.80 3.18 20.35
N PRO A 68 9.39 3.97 21.36
CA PRO A 68 9.09 3.43 22.68
C PRO A 68 8.06 2.30 22.55
N THR A 69 8.32 1.15 23.19
CA THR A 69 7.50 -0.07 23.09
C THR A 69 6.02 0.19 23.32
N ASN A 70 5.68 0.95 24.37
CA ASN A 70 4.31 1.30 24.71
C ASN A 70 3.62 2.11 23.61
N LEU A 71 4.33 3.07 23.02
CA LEU A 71 3.82 3.91 21.94
C LEU A 71 3.57 3.08 20.68
N LEU A 72 4.51 2.18 20.31
CA LEU A 72 4.32 1.29 19.17
C LEU A 72 3.09 0.39 19.35
N MET A 73 2.95 -0.24 20.53
CA MET A 73 1.79 -1.08 20.85
C MET A 73 0.47 -0.29 20.76
N GLN A 74 0.44 0.96 21.22
CA GLN A 74 -0.74 1.82 21.11
C GLN A 74 -1.11 2.11 19.65
N LYS A 75 -0.12 2.38 18.79
CA LYS A 75 -0.36 2.58 17.35
C LYS A 75 -0.92 1.33 16.68
N ILE A 76 -0.37 0.16 17.02
CA ILE A 76 -0.83 -1.14 16.53
C ILE A 76 -2.28 -1.38 16.95
N GLU A 77 -2.63 -1.15 18.21
CA GLU A 77 -3.99 -1.35 18.69
C GLU A 77 -4.99 -0.41 18.01
N LEU A 78 -4.66 0.88 17.87
CA LEU A 78 -5.50 1.84 17.16
C LEU A 78 -5.74 1.46 15.70
N ALA A 79 -4.72 0.92 15.01
CA ALA A 79 -4.90 0.40 13.64
C ALA A 79 -5.89 -0.77 13.61
N LYS A 80 -5.74 -1.73 14.54
CA LYS A 80 -6.61 -2.91 14.65
C LYS A 80 -8.06 -2.53 14.95
N GLU A 81 -8.29 -1.60 15.88
CA GLU A 81 -9.62 -1.09 16.22
C GLU A 81 -10.33 -0.47 15.01
N ASN A 82 -9.58 0.07 14.06
CA ASN A 82 -10.08 0.64 12.80
C ASN A 82 -10.10 -0.36 11.62
N GLY A 83 -9.83 -1.64 11.88
CA GLY A 83 -9.77 -2.69 10.85
C GLY A 83 -8.72 -2.40 9.78
N ILE A 84 -7.56 -1.87 10.17
CA ILE A 84 -6.45 -1.52 9.29
C ILE A 84 -5.35 -2.55 9.45
N LEU A 85 -4.86 -3.09 8.34
CA LEU A 85 -3.69 -3.96 8.32
C LEU A 85 -2.45 -3.14 8.72
N ILE A 86 -1.68 -3.58 9.72
CA ILE A 86 -0.47 -2.88 10.13
C ILE A 86 0.72 -3.84 10.17
N TYR A 87 1.83 -3.41 9.58
CA TYR A 87 3.03 -4.24 9.43
C TYR A 87 4.31 -3.38 9.36
N PRO A 88 5.47 -3.93 9.76
CA PRO A 88 6.77 -3.28 9.56
C PRO A 88 7.24 -3.41 8.10
N GLY A 89 8.01 -2.44 7.63
CA GLY A 89 8.57 -2.48 6.26
C GLY A 89 9.53 -3.65 6.03
N GLY A 90 9.55 -4.17 4.81
CA GLY A 90 10.26 -5.38 4.41
C GLY A 90 11.77 -5.28 4.55
N THR A 91 12.36 -4.07 4.43
CA THR A 91 13.78 -3.84 4.74
C THR A 91 14.15 -4.29 6.16
N PHE A 92 13.22 -4.27 7.12
CA PHE A 92 13.50 -4.78 8.47
C PHE A 92 13.56 -6.31 8.51
N LEU A 93 12.67 -7.00 7.77
CA LEU A 93 12.77 -8.45 7.59
C LEU A 93 14.06 -8.82 6.86
N GLU A 94 14.45 -8.07 5.82
CA GLU A 94 15.72 -8.29 5.12
C GLU A 94 16.93 -8.22 6.09
N LEU A 95 16.94 -7.25 7.01
CA LEU A 95 17.97 -7.18 8.06
C LEU A 95 17.96 -8.45 8.94
N ALA A 96 16.78 -8.94 9.32
CA ALA A 96 16.65 -10.17 10.10
C ALA A 96 17.15 -11.40 9.31
N VAL A 97 16.93 -11.44 7.99
CA VAL A 97 17.47 -12.49 7.11
C VAL A 97 18.99 -12.46 7.08
N ILE A 98 19.61 -11.29 6.89
CA ILE A 98 21.08 -11.13 6.92
C ILE A 98 21.66 -11.64 8.24
N GLN A 99 20.96 -11.38 9.35
CA GLN A 99 21.38 -11.76 10.69
C GLN A 99 21.01 -13.20 11.07
N ASN A 100 20.34 -13.95 10.20
CA ASN A 100 19.83 -15.31 10.45
C ASN A 100 18.84 -15.38 11.64
N VAL A 101 18.03 -14.34 11.84
CA VAL A 101 17.04 -14.21 12.93
C VAL A 101 15.63 -13.94 12.39
N ALA A 102 15.33 -14.34 11.14
CA ALA A 102 14.06 -14.06 10.49
C ALA A 102 12.85 -14.72 11.20
N ASP A 103 13.02 -15.92 11.74
CA ASP A 103 11.94 -16.59 12.49
C ASP A 103 11.65 -15.87 13.81
N GLU A 104 12.69 -15.47 14.55
CA GLU A 104 12.59 -14.67 15.78
C GLU A 104 11.95 -13.30 15.50
N PHE A 105 12.26 -12.70 14.35
CA PHE A 105 11.64 -11.46 13.90
C PHE A 105 10.12 -11.63 13.71
N ILE A 106 9.68 -12.67 12.99
CA ILE A 106 8.26 -12.93 12.76
C ILE A 106 7.53 -13.17 14.09
N GLU A 107 8.13 -13.94 15.00
CA GLU A 107 7.58 -14.18 16.34
C GLU A 107 7.49 -12.89 17.15
N THR A 108 8.51 -12.03 17.05
CA THR A 108 8.54 -10.74 17.73
C THR A 108 7.43 -9.82 17.24
N ILE A 109 7.27 -9.62 15.93
CA ILE A 109 6.23 -8.72 15.39
C ILE A 109 4.82 -9.25 15.70
N THR A 110 4.65 -10.58 15.68
CA THR A 110 3.39 -11.22 16.09
C THR A 110 3.09 -10.94 17.56
N SER A 111 4.11 -11.02 18.43
CA SER A 111 3.99 -10.71 19.86
C SER A 111 3.69 -9.24 20.15
N PHE A 112 4.17 -8.32 19.30
CA PHE A 112 3.78 -6.90 19.33
C PHE A 112 2.33 -6.67 18.92
N GLY A 113 1.71 -7.64 18.24
CA GLY A 113 0.34 -7.56 17.75
C GLY A 113 0.20 -7.01 16.33
N PHE A 114 1.29 -6.94 15.54
CA PHE A 114 1.17 -6.64 14.12
C PHE A 114 0.27 -7.66 13.43
N THR A 115 -0.48 -7.22 12.42
CA THR A 115 -1.45 -8.05 11.70
C THR A 115 -0.98 -8.45 10.30
N GLY A 116 0.12 -7.88 9.83
CA GLY A 116 0.73 -8.26 8.57
C GLY A 116 2.26 -8.34 8.61
N LEU A 117 2.79 -8.82 7.49
CA LEU A 117 4.22 -8.94 7.21
C LEU A 117 4.48 -8.46 5.77
N GLU A 118 5.57 -7.72 5.56
CA GLU A 118 6.10 -7.44 4.22
C GLU A 118 7.32 -8.32 3.97
N VAL A 119 7.31 -9.11 2.90
CA VAL A 119 8.47 -9.87 2.42
C VAL A 119 9.04 -9.20 1.18
N SER A 120 10.29 -8.72 1.27
CA SER A 120 11.01 -8.05 0.20
C SER A 120 12.44 -8.56 0.10
N ASP A 121 13.07 -8.32 -1.03
CA ASP A 121 14.46 -8.64 -1.35
C ASP A 121 15.10 -7.51 -2.15
N GLY A 122 14.73 -6.26 -1.82
CA GLY A 122 15.25 -5.12 -2.55
C GLY A 122 16.70 -4.82 -2.19
N THR A 123 17.08 -4.97 -0.92
CA THR A 123 18.44 -4.68 -0.42
C THR A 123 19.39 -5.84 -0.55
N ILE A 124 18.88 -7.04 -0.41
CA ILE A 124 19.67 -8.26 -0.37
C ILE A 124 19.25 -9.18 -1.49
N GLU A 125 20.18 -10.01 -1.93
CA GLU A 125 19.81 -11.18 -2.69
C GLU A 125 19.19 -12.20 -1.73
N MET A 126 17.94 -12.56 -1.99
CA MET A 126 17.23 -13.62 -1.28
C MET A 126 16.86 -14.69 -2.30
N ASP A 127 17.24 -15.93 -2.04
CA ASP A 127 16.84 -17.03 -2.93
C ASP A 127 15.34 -17.32 -2.82
N ARG A 128 14.80 -17.96 -3.86
CA ARG A 128 13.38 -18.27 -3.99
C ARG A 128 12.85 -19.13 -2.83
N ASP A 129 13.62 -20.12 -2.39
CA ASP A 129 13.19 -21.03 -1.33
C ASP A 129 13.06 -20.30 0.00
N THR A 130 14.05 -19.46 0.33
CA THR A 130 14.00 -18.59 1.51
C THR A 130 12.80 -17.65 1.46
N ARG A 131 12.58 -16.96 0.32
CA ARG A 131 11.44 -16.03 0.17
C ARG A 131 10.10 -16.73 0.35
N SER A 132 9.89 -17.87 -0.32
CA SER A 132 8.65 -18.65 -0.21
C SER A 132 8.45 -19.24 1.19
N ARG A 133 9.53 -19.64 1.87
CA ARG A 133 9.47 -20.08 3.28
C ARG A 133 9.00 -18.96 4.19
N LEU A 134 9.53 -17.74 4.02
CA LEU A 134 9.14 -16.59 4.85
C LEU A 134 7.69 -16.18 4.64
N ILE A 135 7.19 -16.22 3.39
CA ILE A 135 5.78 -15.98 3.08
C ILE A 135 4.90 -16.99 3.85
N LYS A 136 5.17 -18.29 3.68
CA LYS A 136 4.41 -19.36 4.36
C LYS A 136 4.51 -19.25 5.87
N ARG A 137 5.69 -18.92 6.40
CA ARG A 137 5.92 -18.75 7.85
C ARG A 137 5.09 -17.60 8.44
N GLY A 138 4.98 -16.48 7.73
CA GLY A 138 4.11 -15.37 8.15
C GLY A 138 2.64 -15.79 8.20
N ILE A 139 2.18 -16.51 7.17
CA ILE A 139 0.82 -17.05 7.09
C ILE A 139 0.55 -18.03 8.24
N ASP A 140 1.49 -18.93 8.54
CA ASP A 140 1.39 -19.90 9.63
C ASP A 140 1.28 -19.22 11.02
N GLN A 141 1.80 -17.99 11.15
CA GLN A 141 1.67 -17.16 12.35
C GLN A 141 0.38 -16.30 12.37
N GLY A 142 -0.49 -16.47 11.37
CA GLY A 142 -1.76 -15.75 11.27
C GLY A 142 -1.63 -14.31 10.75
N LEU A 143 -0.49 -13.95 10.13
CA LEU A 143 -0.27 -12.65 9.52
C LEU A 143 -0.79 -12.64 8.08
N GLN A 144 -1.37 -11.53 7.66
CA GLN A 144 -1.56 -11.27 6.23
C GLN A 144 -0.21 -10.86 5.62
N VAL A 145 0.27 -11.63 4.64
CA VAL A 145 1.56 -11.38 4.01
C VAL A 145 1.39 -10.63 2.70
N ASN A 146 2.01 -9.45 2.62
CA ASN A 146 2.22 -8.74 1.37
C ASN A 146 3.68 -8.91 0.97
N THR A 147 3.97 -8.94 -0.33
CA THR A 147 5.35 -8.95 -0.81
C THR A 147 5.67 -7.68 -1.58
N GLU A 148 6.95 -7.43 -1.80
CA GLU A 148 7.42 -6.31 -2.60
C GLU A 148 8.43 -6.80 -3.63
N TYR A 149 8.31 -6.28 -4.85
CA TYR A 149 9.28 -6.42 -5.90
C TYR A 149 9.90 -5.05 -6.22
N GLY A 150 11.21 -4.96 -6.05
CA GLY A 150 12.01 -3.82 -6.48
C GLY A 150 13.49 -4.10 -6.33
N LYS A 151 14.29 -3.92 -7.39
CA LYS A 151 15.75 -4.12 -7.34
C LYS A 151 16.44 -2.80 -7.02
N LYS A 152 17.36 -2.79 -6.04
CA LYS A 152 18.07 -1.57 -5.62
C LYS A 152 19.24 -1.15 -6.51
N CYS A 153 18.96 -0.77 -7.76
CA CYS A 153 19.91 -0.01 -8.57
C CYS A 153 19.24 1.24 -9.16
N TRP A 154 19.81 2.42 -8.89
CA TRP A 154 19.36 3.68 -9.50
C TRP A 154 19.43 3.55 -11.02
N GLY A 155 18.31 3.74 -11.72
CA GLY A 155 18.25 3.54 -13.18
C GLY A 155 18.17 2.09 -13.65
N SER A 156 17.95 1.11 -12.76
CA SER A 156 17.56 -0.24 -13.19
C SER A 156 16.17 -0.21 -13.83
N SER A 157 16.07 -0.74 -15.04
CA SER A 157 14.79 -1.07 -15.67
C SER A 157 14.17 -2.26 -14.96
N ILE A 158 12.85 -2.29 -14.82
CA ILE A 158 12.14 -3.49 -14.35
C ILE A 158 12.45 -4.63 -15.33
N GLU A 159 12.99 -5.74 -14.84
CA GLU A 159 13.05 -6.98 -15.59
C GLU A 159 11.66 -7.61 -15.59
N ILE A 160 10.85 -7.28 -16.60
CA ILE A 160 9.42 -7.63 -16.63
C ILE A 160 9.19 -9.14 -16.46
N GLU A 161 10.01 -10.00 -17.10
CA GLU A 161 9.87 -11.46 -16.93
C GLU A 161 10.15 -11.91 -15.50
N THR A 162 11.19 -11.35 -14.87
CA THR A 162 11.53 -11.64 -13.48
C THR A 162 10.39 -11.17 -12.56
N LEU A 163 9.86 -9.96 -12.79
CA LEU A 163 8.73 -9.42 -12.04
C LEU A 163 7.49 -10.32 -12.14
N LEU A 164 7.08 -10.70 -13.35
CA LEU A 164 5.90 -11.53 -13.57
C LEU A 164 6.03 -12.90 -12.90
N ARG A 165 7.20 -13.54 -13.01
CA ARG A 165 7.48 -14.79 -12.31
C ARG A 165 7.44 -14.60 -10.80
N THR A 166 8.03 -13.54 -10.26
CA THR A 166 7.98 -13.27 -8.81
C THR A 166 6.56 -13.04 -8.33
N ILE A 167 5.73 -12.32 -9.10
CA ILE A 167 4.31 -12.12 -8.78
C ILE A 167 3.60 -13.48 -8.69
N GLU A 168 3.73 -14.32 -9.72
CA GLU A 168 3.08 -15.63 -9.77
C GLU A 168 3.52 -16.52 -8.60
N GLU A 169 4.83 -16.66 -8.38
CA GLU A 169 5.39 -17.50 -7.31
C GLU A 169 5.03 -16.99 -5.90
N ASP A 170 4.99 -15.68 -5.69
CA ASP A 170 4.62 -15.10 -4.39
C ASP A 170 3.12 -15.32 -4.10
N LEU A 171 2.26 -15.15 -5.09
CA LEU A 171 0.82 -15.44 -4.97
C LEU A 171 0.56 -16.93 -4.74
N GLU A 172 1.27 -17.82 -5.46
CA GLU A 172 1.22 -19.27 -5.23
C GLU A 172 1.71 -19.66 -3.82
N ALA A 173 2.68 -18.92 -3.26
CA ALA A 173 3.14 -19.11 -1.90
C ALA A 173 2.13 -18.59 -0.85
N GLY A 174 1.10 -17.85 -1.27
CA GLY A 174 0.01 -17.36 -0.44
C GLY A 174 0.05 -15.86 -0.12
N ALA A 175 0.92 -15.08 -0.78
CA ALA A 175 0.91 -13.63 -0.64
C ALA A 175 -0.48 -13.05 -1.01
N SER A 176 -0.94 -12.08 -0.23
CA SER A 176 -2.21 -11.40 -0.49
C SER A 176 -2.07 -10.34 -1.59
N LEU A 177 -0.97 -9.60 -1.57
CA LEU A 177 -0.63 -8.59 -2.57
C LEU A 177 0.85 -8.61 -2.90
N VAL A 178 1.18 -8.20 -4.12
CA VAL A 178 2.54 -7.95 -4.57
C VAL A 178 2.71 -6.46 -4.90
N THR A 179 3.62 -5.82 -4.18
CA THR A 179 3.90 -4.39 -4.30
C THR A 179 4.91 -4.14 -5.41
N ILE A 180 4.61 -3.20 -6.30
CA ILE A 180 5.55 -2.67 -7.29
C ILE A 180 6.24 -1.44 -6.67
N GLU A 181 7.53 -1.58 -6.32
CA GLU A 181 8.29 -0.57 -5.57
C GLU A 181 8.47 0.73 -6.37
N ALA A 182 8.19 1.85 -5.72
CA ALA A 182 8.53 3.21 -6.16
C ALA A 182 9.33 3.98 -5.10
N ARG A 183 9.61 3.35 -3.95
CA ARG A 183 10.22 3.96 -2.76
C ARG A 183 9.39 5.13 -2.25
N GLU A 184 9.94 5.79 -1.24
CA GLU A 184 9.39 7.06 -0.75
C GLU A 184 9.59 8.20 -1.76
N SER A 185 10.70 8.21 -2.50
CA SER A 185 11.01 9.32 -3.41
C SER A 185 10.10 9.33 -4.64
N GLY A 186 9.61 8.17 -5.08
CA GLY A 186 8.88 8.04 -6.33
C GLY A 186 9.74 8.31 -7.58
N THR A 187 11.06 8.37 -7.46
CA THR A 187 11.95 8.81 -8.56
C THR A 187 13.05 7.81 -8.83
N GLY A 188 13.25 7.48 -10.11
CA GLY A 188 14.37 6.67 -10.61
C GLY A 188 14.30 5.19 -10.25
N VAL A 189 13.11 4.68 -9.92
CA VAL A 189 12.86 3.30 -9.45
C VAL A 189 11.53 2.79 -10.00
N GLY A 190 11.50 1.48 -10.29
CA GLY A 190 10.30 0.81 -10.78
C GLY A 190 9.76 1.46 -12.06
N ILE A 191 8.45 1.70 -12.07
CA ILE A 191 7.73 2.31 -13.20
C ILE A 191 7.91 3.83 -13.30
N PHE A 192 8.75 4.46 -12.47
CA PHE A 192 8.98 5.90 -12.50
C PHE A 192 10.41 6.24 -12.94
N ASP A 193 10.54 7.27 -13.78
CA ASP A 193 11.83 7.79 -14.25
C ASP A 193 12.51 8.71 -13.20
N GLY A 194 13.68 9.24 -13.53
CA GLY A 194 14.44 10.13 -12.63
C GLY A 194 13.71 11.42 -12.23
N ASN A 195 12.65 11.80 -12.96
CA ASN A 195 11.79 12.96 -12.70
C ASN A 195 10.46 12.56 -12.02
N GLY A 196 10.28 11.28 -11.69
CA GLY A 196 9.07 10.74 -11.09
C GLY A 196 7.91 10.54 -12.06
N GLN A 197 8.16 10.67 -13.36
CA GLN A 197 7.15 10.47 -14.40
C GLN A 197 6.99 8.98 -14.69
N CYS A 198 5.76 8.55 -14.95
CA CYS A 198 5.47 7.15 -15.24
C CYS A 198 6.08 6.74 -16.59
N LYS A 199 6.83 5.65 -16.59
CA LYS A 199 7.31 4.94 -17.78
C LYS A 199 6.13 4.18 -18.39
N GLU A 200 5.34 4.86 -19.22
CA GLU A 200 4.09 4.30 -19.75
C GLU A 200 4.28 2.98 -20.51
N GLU A 201 5.41 2.83 -21.19
CA GLU A 201 5.71 1.61 -21.95
C GLU A 201 5.92 0.42 -21.01
N ASP A 202 6.72 0.59 -19.94
CA ASP A 202 6.92 -0.44 -18.92
C ASP A 202 5.58 -0.82 -18.26
N LEU A 203 4.77 0.19 -17.90
CA LEU A 203 3.44 -0.03 -17.33
C LEU A 203 2.55 -0.84 -18.27
N LYS A 204 2.47 -0.46 -19.56
CA LYS A 204 1.68 -1.18 -20.57
C LYS A 204 2.15 -2.61 -20.75
N GLN A 205 3.47 -2.84 -20.78
CA GLN A 205 4.02 -4.18 -20.94
C GLN A 205 3.68 -5.08 -19.75
N ILE A 206 3.80 -4.58 -18.52
CA ILE A 206 3.39 -5.30 -17.31
C ILE A 206 1.89 -5.65 -17.39
N LEU A 207 1.02 -4.66 -17.64
CA LEU A 207 -0.43 -4.86 -17.69
C LEU A 207 -0.86 -5.81 -18.80
N SER A 208 -0.20 -5.78 -19.96
CA SER A 208 -0.54 -6.64 -21.11
C SER A 208 -0.30 -8.13 -20.85
N ARG A 209 0.52 -8.46 -19.84
CA ARG A 209 0.94 -9.83 -19.51
C ARG A 209 0.28 -10.36 -18.25
N LEU A 210 -0.32 -9.48 -17.44
CA LEU A 210 -1.09 -9.87 -16.27
C LEU A 210 -2.50 -10.26 -16.68
N THR A 211 -2.96 -11.42 -16.21
CA THR A 211 -4.36 -11.82 -16.37
C THR A 211 -5.29 -11.00 -15.46
N ASN A 212 -4.79 -10.57 -14.29
CA ASN A 212 -5.47 -9.68 -13.37
C ASN A 212 -4.43 -8.81 -12.63
N SER A 213 -4.72 -7.52 -12.42
CA SER A 213 -3.90 -6.59 -11.63
C SER A 213 -4.42 -6.33 -10.22
N ASP A 214 -5.54 -6.96 -9.83
CA ASP A 214 -6.19 -6.77 -8.53
C ASP A 214 -5.30 -7.15 -7.34
N SER A 215 -4.40 -8.11 -7.53
CA SER A 215 -3.43 -8.55 -6.53
C SER A 215 -2.17 -7.67 -6.48
N LEU A 216 -2.10 -6.62 -7.30
CA LEU A 216 -0.98 -5.68 -7.30
C LEU A 216 -1.28 -4.44 -6.48
N LEU A 217 -0.25 -3.96 -5.81
CA LEU A 217 -0.25 -2.68 -5.12
C LEU A 217 0.86 -1.80 -5.67
N TRP A 218 0.51 -0.61 -6.15
CA TRP A 218 1.46 0.28 -6.82
C TRP A 218 1.88 1.38 -5.88
N GLU A 219 3.16 1.47 -5.53
CA GLU A 219 3.63 2.61 -4.74
C GLU A 219 3.55 3.89 -5.56
N ALA A 220 2.95 4.94 -5.00
CA ALA A 220 2.72 6.21 -5.68
C ALA A 220 2.78 7.38 -4.67
N PRO A 221 3.96 7.65 -4.08
CA PRO A 221 4.10 8.66 -3.04
C PRO A 221 3.75 10.08 -3.53
N LEU A 222 3.91 10.38 -4.82
CA LEU A 222 3.66 11.71 -5.38
C LEU A 222 2.26 11.82 -6.00
N LYS A 223 1.63 12.98 -5.82
CA LYS A 223 0.29 13.27 -6.36
C LYS A 223 0.17 12.99 -7.86
N ASP A 224 1.14 13.42 -8.67
CA ASP A 224 1.08 13.23 -10.14
C ASP A 224 1.14 11.74 -10.52
N GLN A 225 1.79 10.90 -9.72
CA GLN A 225 1.82 9.45 -9.89
C GLN A 225 0.47 8.82 -9.56
N GLN A 226 -0.14 9.26 -8.46
CA GLN A 226 -1.49 8.85 -8.07
C GLN A 226 -2.49 9.18 -9.18
N VAL A 227 -2.46 10.41 -9.71
CA VAL A 227 -3.30 10.82 -10.84
C VAL A 227 -3.06 9.93 -12.05
N LYS A 228 -1.80 9.71 -12.44
CA LYS A 228 -1.46 8.89 -13.61
C LYS A 228 -1.98 7.46 -13.47
N LEU A 229 -1.77 6.80 -12.34
CA LEU A 229 -2.25 5.44 -12.11
C LEU A 229 -3.77 5.37 -12.03
N LEU A 230 -4.45 6.35 -11.42
CA LEU A 230 -5.92 6.41 -11.44
C LEU A 230 -6.47 6.58 -12.87
N MET A 231 -5.75 7.29 -13.74
CA MET A 231 -6.14 7.48 -15.14
C MET A 231 -6.00 6.20 -15.95
N GLU A 232 -4.87 5.49 -15.81
CA GLU A 232 -4.55 4.29 -16.57
C GLU A 232 -5.29 3.04 -16.04
N LEU A 233 -5.37 2.90 -14.70
CA LEU A 233 -5.84 1.68 -14.03
C LEU A 233 -7.23 1.82 -13.41
N GLY A 234 -7.74 3.05 -13.30
CA GLY A 234 -9.05 3.35 -12.71
C GLY A 234 -9.04 3.54 -11.19
N SER A 235 -10.19 3.92 -10.64
CA SER A 235 -10.34 4.30 -9.22
C SER A 235 -10.24 3.14 -8.23
N THR A 236 -10.28 1.90 -8.73
CA THR A 236 -10.14 0.65 -7.98
C THR A 236 -8.70 0.13 -7.92
N VAL A 237 -7.71 0.86 -8.44
CA VAL A 237 -6.29 0.50 -8.29
C VAL A 237 -5.84 0.56 -6.83
N ASN A 238 -5.08 -0.44 -6.36
CA ASN A 238 -4.47 -0.40 -5.03
C ASN A 238 -3.20 0.47 -5.07
N LEU A 239 -3.09 1.43 -4.15
CA LEU A 239 -1.96 2.37 -4.10
C LEU A 239 -1.26 2.31 -2.73
N GLY A 240 0.07 2.36 -2.76
CA GLY A 240 0.95 2.32 -1.59
C GLY A 240 1.85 3.53 -1.44
N ASN A 241 2.54 3.57 -0.30
CA ASN A 241 3.40 4.68 0.11
C ASN A 241 2.70 6.04 0.06
N ILE A 242 1.38 6.06 0.28
CA ILE A 242 0.63 7.31 0.32
C ILE A 242 1.03 8.09 1.59
N PRO A 243 1.47 9.35 1.47
CA PRO A 243 1.78 10.16 2.64
C PRO A 243 0.52 10.33 3.51
N PRO A 244 0.63 10.31 4.85
CA PRO A 244 -0.51 10.49 5.74
C PRO A 244 -1.36 11.74 5.44
N GLN A 245 -0.73 12.81 4.97
CA GLN A 245 -1.40 14.08 4.65
C GLN A 245 -2.18 14.04 3.32
N GLU A 246 -1.96 13.05 2.47
CA GLU A 246 -2.56 12.95 1.13
C GLU A 246 -3.77 12.01 1.08
N ILE A 247 -4.20 11.40 2.19
CA ILE A 247 -5.25 10.36 2.18
C ILE A 247 -6.58 10.90 1.68
N ILE A 248 -7.03 12.04 2.22
CA ILE A 248 -8.29 12.68 1.78
C ILE A 248 -8.17 13.22 0.36
N SER A 249 -6.99 13.73 0.00
CA SER A 249 -6.65 14.19 -1.36
C SER A 249 -6.76 13.05 -2.38
N LEU A 250 -6.22 11.87 -2.06
CA LEU A 250 -6.34 10.66 -2.86
C LEU A 250 -7.78 10.16 -2.95
N GLU A 251 -8.50 10.09 -1.83
CA GLU A 251 -9.91 9.66 -1.85
C GLU A 251 -10.76 10.61 -2.71
N ALA A 252 -10.53 11.92 -2.63
CA ALA A 252 -11.19 12.89 -3.51
C ALA A 252 -10.87 12.62 -4.99
N MET A 253 -9.63 12.25 -5.33
CA MET A 253 -9.28 11.85 -6.69
C MET A 253 -9.98 10.56 -7.12
N ARG A 254 -10.03 9.53 -6.27
CA ARG A 254 -10.72 8.26 -6.55
C ARG A 254 -12.19 8.46 -6.90
N ARG A 255 -12.84 9.43 -6.25
CA ARG A 255 -14.27 9.74 -6.41
C ARG A 255 -14.58 10.79 -7.47
N GLY A 256 -13.57 11.42 -8.07
CA GLY A 256 -13.79 12.53 -9.00
C GLY A 256 -14.22 13.84 -8.32
N LEU A 257 -13.85 14.05 -7.07
CA LEU A 257 -14.12 15.26 -6.29
C LEU A 257 -12.98 16.29 -6.37
N ARG A 258 -11.91 15.97 -7.10
CA ARG A 258 -10.77 16.85 -7.36
C ARG A 258 -10.66 17.13 -8.85
N SER A 259 -10.21 18.33 -9.22
CA SER A 259 -10.09 18.77 -10.62
C SER A 259 -9.35 17.78 -11.52
N ASP A 260 -8.30 17.14 -10.99
CA ASP A 260 -7.45 16.20 -11.72
C ASP A 260 -8.25 15.02 -12.31
N THR A 261 -9.29 14.53 -11.62
CA THR A 261 -10.09 13.35 -12.03
C THR A 261 -11.58 13.64 -12.25
N LEU A 262 -12.06 14.87 -11.95
CA LEU A 262 -13.46 15.27 -12.02
C LEU A 262 -14.14 14.89 -13.35
N MET A 263 -13.60 15.36 -14.47
CA MET A 263 -14.22 15.16 -15.78
C MET A 263 -14.17 13.70 -16.26
N MET A 264 -13.16 12.96 -15.82
CA MET A 264 -12.98 11.55 -16.18
C MET A 264 -14.05 10.69 -15.49
N MET A 265 -14.27 10.89 -14.20
CA MET A 265 -15.19 10.08 -13.40
C MET A 265 -16.66 10.36 -13.77
N GLN A 266 -17.00 11.60 -14.16
CA GLN A 266 -18.32 11.93 -14.70
C GLN A 266 -18.69 11.15 -15.97
N LYS A 267 -17.72 10.90 -16.87
CA LYS A 267 -17.95 10.12 -18.09
C LYS A 267 -18.12 8.63 -17.82
N ARG A 268 -17.58 8.12 -16.70
CA ARG A 268 -17.70 6.71 -16.30
C ARG A 268 -19.03 6.44 -15.59
N GLY A 269 -19.47 7.33 -14.70
CA GLY A 269 -20.76 7.19 -14.00
C GLY A 269 -22.01 7.30 -14.90
N ASN A 270 -21.91 7.94 -16.07
CA ASN A 270 -23.02 8.07 -17.03
C ASN A 270 -23.11 6.92 -18.06
N LYS A 271 -22.29 5.86 -17.92
CA LYS A 271 -22.28 4.70 -18.82
C LYS A 271 -23.04 3.48 -18.27
N GLU A 272 -23.70 3.61 -17.12
CA GLU A 272 -24.74 2.71 -16.61
C GLU A 272 -26.13 3.24 -16.96
#